data_AF-A0A7C5V8J5-F1
#
_entry.id   AF-A0A7C5V8J5-F1
#
_cell.length_a   1.000
_cell.length_b   1.000
_cell.length_c   1.000
_cell.angle_alpha   90.00
_cell.angle_beta   90.00
_cell.angle_gamma   90.00
#
_symmetry.space_group_name_H-M   'P 1'
#
loop_
_entity.id
_entity.type
_entity.pdbx_description
1 polymer ?
#
loop_
_entity_poly.entity_id
_entity_poly.type
_entity_poly.pdbx_seq_one_letter_code
_entity_poly.pdbx_strand_id
1 'polypeptide(L)'
;MAERYFIGKVQWSTLLGGWMEKYQILAPQKHEGGLFLEPVSMENLSTIVYDAARAVQPLKAFLFPALEEVTGEKAEPEKPWLFLGIKACGLSALPILDQAYGGEFADPHYQKRRQESLIVSSDCSQPWETCFCTLIGGKPYPSEGFDLNLSKVWDGFIVEAGSARGKALLEGHDEVLKEVVKEEAEALDKMRKETVSKIEKQNKEYRLPADLQKLMAGSWESDVWKVHSETCVECGACNHACPTCHCYFLDDVTRKEFVKLRGWDACQYSGYAVTAGGGTPRPHLYERFRNRYFCKIKYLFENYNRLGCTGCGRCIEGCQGRIDMRAALNDLTK
;
A
#
# COMPACT_ATOMS: atom_id res chain seq x y z
N MET A 1 -4.02 -12.87 23.44
CA MET A 1 -3.50 -11.49 23.30
C MET A 1 -2.26 -11.57 22.44
N ALA A 2 -2.04 -10.65 21.51
CA ALA A 2 -0.81 -10.65 20.71
C ALA A 2 0.38 -10.42 21.65
N GLU A 3 1.46 -11.18 21.46
CA GLU A 3 2.68 -11.05 22.25
C GLU A 3 3.36 -9.74 21.88
N ARG A 4 3.62 -8.91 22.91
CA ARG A 4 4.22 -7.59 22.77
C ARG A 4 5.46 -7.50 23.63
N TYR A 5 6.51 -6.97 23.04
CA TYR A 5 7.81 -6.78 23.69
C TYR A 5 8.32 -5.36 23.44
N PHE A 6 9.08 -4.83 24.38
CA PHE A 6 9.87 -3.62 24.16
C PHE A 6 11.31 -4.00 23.78
N ILE A 7 11.86 -3.33 22.77
CA ILE A 7 13.26 -3.47 22.37
C ILE A 7 13.90 -2.10 22.19
N GLY A 8 15.11 -1.93 22.73
CA GLY A 8 15.89 -0.71 22.55
C GLY A 8 16.39 -0.57 21.11
N LYS A 9 16.58 0.66 20.62
CA LYS A 9 17.02 0.92 19.25
C LYS A 9 18.33 0.24 18.86
N VAL A 10 19.29 0.16 19.79
CA VAL A 10 20.59 -0.50 19.56
C VAL A 10 20.38 -2.00 19.35
N GLN A 11 19.64 -2.65 20.25
CA GLN A 11 19.33 -4.08 20.16
C GLN A 11 18.54 -4.41 18.90
N TRP A 12 17.58 -3.56 18.53
CA TRP A 12 16.83 -3.69 17.28
C TRP A 12 17.76 -3.67 16.06
N SER A 13 18.77 -2.78 16.06
CA SER A 13 19.74 -2.67 14.97
C SER A 13 20.62 -3.92 14.85
N THR A 14 21.03 -4.49 16.00
CA THR A 14 21.76 -5.77 16.05
C THR A 14 20.93 -6.92 15.48
N LEU A 15 19.66 -7.01 15.87
CA LEU A 15 18.74 -8.05 15.41
C LEU A 15 18.45 -7.93 13.90
N LEU A 16 18.31 -6.72 13.37
CA LEU A 16 18.24 -6.50 11.92
C LEU A 16 19.50 -7.00 11.20
N GLY A 17 20.68 -6.78 11.77
CA GLY A 17 21.95 -7.27 11.22
C GLY A 17 21.95 -8.79 11.04
N GLY A 18 21.45 -9.55 12.02
CA GLY A 18 21.32 -11.01 11.91
C GLY A 18 20.31 -11.45 10.85
N TRP A 19 19.22 -10.69 10.66
CA TRP A 19 18.23 -11.00 9.63
C TRP A 19 18.73 -10.76 8.20
N MET A 20 19.69 -9.84 7.98
CA MET A 20 20.28 -9.58 6.66
C MET A 20 21.03 -10.79 6.07
N GLU A 21 21.45 -11.74 6.91
CA GLU A 21 22.07 -12.99 6.46
C GLU A 21 21.06 -13.86 5.71
N LYS A 22 19.78 -13.83 6.12
CA LYS A 22 18.71 -14.70 5.60
C LYS A 22 17.76 -13.99 4.63
N TYR A 23 17.57 -12.68 4.79
CA TYR A 23 16.59 -11.89 4.06
C TYR A 23 17.24 -10.70 3.37
N GLN A 24 16.71 -10.34 2.20
CA GLN A 24 16.95 -9.03 1.63
C GLN A 24 15.96 -8.04 2.27
N ILE A 25 16.45 -7.23 3.21
CA ILE A 25 15.65 -6.26 3.93
C ILE A 25 15.46 -5.00 3.08
N LEU A 26 14.21 -4.59 2.88
CA LEU A 26 13.84 -3.35 2.20
C LEU A 26 13.13 -2.43 3.21
N ALA A 27 13.64 -1.22 3.41
CA ALA A 27 13.12 -0.30 4.42
C ALA A 27 12.98 1.12 3.88
N PRO A 28 12.05 1.94 4.42
CA PRO A 28 11.90 3.34 4.03
C PRO A 28 13.15 4.15 4.38
N GLN A 29 13.83 4.68 3.37
CA GLN A 29 14.96 5.59 3.50
C GLN A 29 14.62 6.92 2.82
N LYS A 30 15.18 8.03 3.34
CA LYS A 30 14.89 9.37 2.82
C LYS A 30 15.76 9.68 1.62
N HIS A 31 15.11 10.01 0.50
CA HIS A 31 15.74 10.56 -0.69
C HIS A 31 15.04 11.86 -1.10
N GLU A 32 15.57 12.51 -2.14
CA GLU A 32 14.88 13.64 -2.77
C GLU A 32 13.49 13.20 -3.25
N GLY A 33 12.46 13.97 -2.91
CA GLY A 33 11.08 13.67 -3.30
C GLY A 33 10.33 12.66 -2.44
N GLY A 34 10.93 12.04 -1.41
CA GLY A 34 10.17 11.25 -0.44
C GLY A 34 10.92 10.11 0.25
N LEU A 35 10.15 9.13 0.74
CA LEU A 35 10.66 7.90 1.32
C LEU A 35 10.57 6.77 0.29
N PHE A 36 11.64 6.02 0.10
CA PHE A 36 11.73 4.91 -0.85
C PHE A 36 12.10 3.63 -0.13
N LEU A 37 11.59 2.49 -0.59
CA LEU A 37 11.92 1.20 0.00
C LEU A 37 13.24 0.73 -0.60
N GLU A 38 14.31 0.90 0.16
CA GLU A 38 15.68 0.66 -0.28
C GLU A 38 16.31 -0.51 0.46
N PRO A 39 17.24 -1.25 -0.17
CA PRO A 39 18.03 -2.28 0.48
C PRO A 39 18.74 -1.76 1.73
N VAL A 40 18.62 -2.51 2.81
CA VAL A 40 19.30 -2.21 4.07
C VAL A 40 20.62 -2.99 4.13
N SER A 41 21.67 -2.30 4.55
CA SER A 41 22.99 -2.84 4.88
C SER A 41 23.45 -2.30 6.23
N MET A 42 24.53 -2.87 6.77
CA MET A 42 25.13 -2.37 8.02
C MET A 42 25.55 -0.90 7.96
N GLU A 43 25.87 -0.39 6.76
CA GLU A 43 26.32 0.98 6.54
C GLU A 43 25.17 2.00 6.57
N ASN A 44 23.94 1.58 6.28
CA ASN A 44 22.78 2.46 6.16
C ASN A 44 21.68 2.22 7.21
N LEU A 45 21.92 1.41 8.25
CA LEU A 45 20.94 1.20 9.33
C LEU A 45 20.38 2.49 9.95
N SER A 46 21.22 3.52 10.04
CA SER A 46 20.87 4.82 10.62
C SER A 46 19.94 5.67 9.74
N THR A 47 19.82 5.36 8.45
CA THR A 47 18.98 6.11 7.49
C THR A 47 17.53 5.63 7.47
N ILE A 48 17.22 4.50 8.12
CA ILE A 48 15.89 3.90 8.13
C ILE A 48 14.90 4.80 8.90
N VAL A 49 13.77 5.08 8.27
CA VAL A 49 12.70 5.93 8.81
C VAL A 49 11.50 5.09 9.25
N TYR A 50 11.45 4.77 10.55
CA TYR A 50 10.38 3.92 11.11
C TYR A 50 9.06 4.66 11.32
N ASP A 51 9.11 5.91 11.76
CA ASP A 51 7.99 6.68 12.30
C ASP A 51 7.65 7.90 11.42
N ALA A 52 7.29 7.62 10.17
CA ALA A 52 6.79 8.62 9.23
C ALA A 52 5.56 8.09 8.48
N ALA A 53 5.13 8.83 7.46
CA ALA A 53 4.21 8.32 6.45
C ALA A 53 4.82 7.15 5.66
N ARG A 54 3.99 6.61 4.78
CA ARG A 54 4.34 5.55 3.83
C ARG A 54 5.37 5.99 2.79
N ALA A 55 6.15 5.03 2.30
CA ALA A 55 7.01 5.21 1.11
C ALA A 55 6.20 5.58 -0.15
N VAL A 56 6.88 6.18 -1.13
CA VAL A 56 6.33 6.47 -2.45
C VAL A 56 5.93 5.17 -3.14
N GLN A 57 6.84 4.19 -3.18
CA GLN A 57 6.57 2.87 -3.73
C GLN A 57 5.60 2.07 -2.82
N PRO A 58 4.51 1.52 -3.37
CA PRO A 58 3.71 0.53 -2.68
C PRO A 58 4.37 -0.86 -2.74
N LEU A 59 4.01 -1.77 -1.83
CA LEU A 59 4.45 -3.18 -1.88
C LEU A 59 4.16 -3.86 -3.23
N LYS A 60 3.07 -3.44 -3.89
CA LYS A 60 2.73 -3.86 -5.26
C LYS A 60 3.93 -3.77 -6.21
N ALA A 61 4.77 -2.72 -6.13
CA ALA A 61 5.91 -2.54 -7.03
C ALA A 61 6.94 -3.68 -6.96
N PHE A 62 6.96 -4.43 -5.85
CA PHE A 62 7.88 -5.54 -5.62
C PHE A 62 7.18 -6.88 -5.85
N LEU A 63 5.97 -7.05 -5.31
CA LEU A 63 5.21 -8.30 -5.43
C LEU A 63 4.64 -8.52 -6.84
N PHE A 64 4.33 -7.43 -7.54
CA PHE A 64 3.79 -7.41 -8.89
C PHE A 64 4.49 -6.31 -9.71
N PRO A 65 5.71 -6.54 -10.21
CA PRO A 65 6.55 -5.52 -10.86
C PRO A 65 5.88 -4.82 -12.04
N ALA A 66 6.31 -3.60 -12.35
CA ALA A 66 5.72 -2.78 -13.42
C ALA A 66 5.86 -3.42 -14.82
N LEU A 67 6.93 -4.18 -15.03
CA LEU A 67 7.15 -4.98 -16.23
C LEU A 67 7.81 -6.29 -15.83
N GLU A 68 7.25 -7.40 -16.28
CA GLU A 68 7.72 -8.74 -15.95
C GLU A 68 7.62 -9.67 -17.15
N GLU A 69 8.59 -10.56 -17.32
CA GLU A 69 8.47 -11.67 -18.27
C GLU A 69 7.79 -12.84 -17.57
N VAL A 70 6.78 -13.44 -18.22
CA VAL A 70 5.95 -14.51 -17.64
C VAL A 70 6.09 -15.86 -18.34
N THR A 71 6.96 -15.96 -19.35
CA THR A 71 7.24 -17.21 -20.10
C THR A 71 8.51 -17.93 -19.65
N GLY A 72 9.45 -17.23 -19.01
CA GLY A 72 10.74 -17.77 -18.59
C GLY A 72 10.85 -18.01 -17.08
N GLU A 73 11.73 -18.93 -16.69
CA GLU A 73 12.22 -19.05 -15.31
C GLU A 73 13.14 -17.86 -15.00
N LYS A 74 12.60 -16.79 -14.42
CA LYS A 74 13.42 -15.66 -14.00
C LYS A 74 14.27 -15.99 -12.78
N ALA A 75 15.42 -15.31 -12.69
CA ALA A 75 16.19 -15.22 -11.45
C ALA A 75 15.33 -14.51 -10.39
N GLU A 76 14.86 -15.29 -9.41
CA GLU A 76 14.31 -14.77 -8.17
C GLU A 76 15.39 -14.02 -7.38
N PRO A 77 15.02 -13.13 -6.46
CA PRO A 77 15.99 -12.60 -5.52
C PRO A 77 16.68 -13.77 -4.79
N GLU A 78 18.01 -13.68 -4.65
CA GLU A 78 18.83 -14.73 -4.01
C GLU A 78 18.38 -15.02 -2.57
N LYS A 79 17.77 -14.02 -1.91
CA LYS A 79 17.17 -14.12 -0.59
C LYS A 79 15.71 -13.65 -0.62
N PRO A 80 14.80 -14.28 0.14
CA PRO A 80 13.44 -13.77 0.34
C PRO A 80 13.44 -12.34 0.88
N TRP A 81 12.41 -11.56 0.55
CA TRP A 81 12.28 -10.19 1.04
C TRP A 81 11.77 -10.12 2.47
N LEU A 82 12.30 -9.17 3.22
CA LEU A 82 11.70 -8.68 4.46
C LEU A 82 11.41 -7.19 4.27
N PHE A 83 10.12 -6.86 4.13
CA PHE A 83 9.67 -5.48 4.00
C PHE A 83 9.52 -4.85 5.38
N LEU A 84 10.33 -3.86 5.68
CA LEU A 84 10.37 -3.16 6.96
C LEU A 84 9.67 -1.79 6.85
N GLY A 85 8.94 -1.40 7.89
CA GLY A 85 8.32 -0.08 8.00
C GLY A 85 7.05 0.11 7.16
N ILE A 86 6.38 -0.98 6.78
CA ILE A 86 5.17 -0.91 5.96
C ILE A 86 3.99 -0.37 6.78
N LYS A 87 3.35 0.69 6.29
CA LYS A 87 2.22 1.34 6.97
C LYS A 87 0.92 0.57 6.77
N ALA A 88 -0.02 0.75 7.68
CA ALA A 88 -1.36 0.16 7.64
C ALA A 88 -2.10 0.36 6.30
N CYS A 89 -2.00 1.55 5.70
CA CYS A 89 -2.59 1.84 4.38
C CYS A 89 -1.92 1.10 3.21
N GLY A 90 -0.68 0.61 3.40
CA GLY A 90 0.01 -0.29 2.47
C GLY A 90 -0.38 -1.74 2.70
N LEU A 91 -0.44 -2.18 3.96
CA LEU A 91 -0.87 -3.55 4.32
C LEU A 91 -2.28 -3.87 3.87
N SER A 92 -3.21 -2.93 4.07
CA SER A 92 -4.62 -3.08 3.67
C SER A 92 -4.82 -3.29 2.17
N ALA A 93 -3.79 -3.05 1.34
CA ALA A 93 -3.84 -3.37 -0.07
C ALA A 93 -3.55 -4.83 -0.38
N LEU A 94 -2.79 -5.53 0.46
CA LEU A 94 -2.37 -6.92 0.22
C LEU A 94 -3.56 -7.87 0.09
N PRO A 95 -4.59 -7.85 0.95
CA PRO A 95 -5.74 -8.73 0.76
C PRO A 95 -6.44 -8.55 -0.60
N ILE A 96 -6.42 -7.34 -1.18
CA ILE A 96 -7.02 -7.09 -2.49
C ILE A 96 -6.16 -7.69 -3.61
N LEU A 97 -4.84 -7.56 -3.50
CA LEU A 97 -3.91 -8.20 -4.44
C LEU A 97 -3.94 -9.73 -4.30
N ASP A 98 -4.03 -10.24 -3.08
CA ASP A 98 -4.15 -11.66 -2.75
C ASP A 98 -5.44 -12.25 -3.36
N GLN A 99 -6.56 -11.51 -3.37
CA GLN A 99 -7.78 -11.92 -4.08
C GLN A 99 -7.62 -11.86 -5.60
N ALA A 100 -7.05 -10.77 -6.13
CA ALA A 100 -6.88 -10.59 -7.58
C ALA A 100 -5.92 -11.60 -8.21
N TYR A 101 -4.87 -12.02 -7.48
CA TYR A 101 -3.79 -12.88 -7.97
C TYR A 101 -3.68 -14.22 -7.22
N GLY A 102 -4.61 -14.52 -6.34
CA GLY A 102 -4.63 -15.77 -5.56
C GLY A 102 -5.98 -16.47 -5.54
N GLY A 103 -6.91 -16.03 -6.38
CA GLY A 103 -8.19 -16.70 -6.59
C GLY A 103 -8.06 -18.02 -7.37
N GLU A 104 -9.13 -18.41 -8.07
CA GLU A 104 -9.22 -19.68 -8.82
C GLU A 104 -8.05 -19.87 -9.81
N PHE A 105 -7.62 -18.78 -10.45
CA PHE A 105 -6.45 -18.75 -11.34
C PHE A 105 -5.33 -17.94 -10.69
N ALA A 106 -4.65 -18.58 -9.73
CA ALA A 106 -3.58 -17.95 -8.99
C ALA A 106 -2.38 -17.62 -9.89
N ASP A 107 -1.82 -16.42 -9.72
CA ASP A 107 -0.60 -16.02 -10.41
C ASP A 107 0.62 -16.60 -9.68
N PRO A 108 1.41 -17.49 -10.32
CA PRO A 108 2.47 -18.21 -9.63
C PRO A 108 3.59 -17.28 -9.15
N HIS A 109 3.93 -16.24 -9.92
CA HIS A 109 5.00 -15.30 -9.57
C HIS A 109 4.62 -14.42 -8.39
N TYR A 110 3.40 -13.88 -8.38
CA TYR A 110 2.88 -13.12 -7.25
C TYR A 110 2.78 -14.00 -5.99
N GLN A 111 2.19 -15.20 -6.10
CA GLN A 111 1.99 -16.09 -4.97
C GLN A 111 3.31 -16.46 -4.30
N LYS A 112 4.31 -16.85 -5.10
CA LYS A 112 5.63 -17.20 -4.59
C LYS A 112 6.25 -16.04 -3.80
N ARG A 113 6.36 -14.84 -4.41
CA ARG A 113 6.89 -13.64 -3.73
C ARG A 113 6.11 -13.33 -2.47
N ARG A 114 4.77 -13.38 -2.54
CA ARG A 114 3.87 -13.05 -1.44
C ARG A 114 4.02 -14.03 -0.26
N GLN A 115 4.23 -15.31 -0.53
CA GLN A 115 4.41 -16.37 0.46
C GLN A 115 5.81 -16.36 1.06
N GLU A 116 6.85 -16.08 0.26
CA GLU A 116 8.23 -16.03 0.73
C GLU A 116 8.55 -14.73 1.49
N SER A 117 7.82 -13.64 1.20
CA SER A 117 8.04 -12.35 1.85
C SER A 117 7.56 -12.32 3.30
N LEU A 118 8.35 -11.65 4.13
CA LEU A 118 7.98 -11.24 5.48
C LEU A 118 7.66 -9.75 5.54
N ILE A 119 6.70 -9.40 6.38
CA ILE A 119 6.23 -8.02 6.52
C ILE A 119 6.38 -7.58 7.96
N VAL A 120 7.34 -6.69 8.18
CA VAL A 120 7.52 -5.93 9.41
C VAL A 120 6.91 -4.54 9.19
N SER A 121 5.69 -4.39 9.68
CA SER A 121 4.93 -3.15 9.58
C SER A 121 5.36 -2.12 10.61
N SER A 122 4.94 -0.87 10.43
CA SER A 122 5.10 0.13 11.49
C SER A 122 3.98 1.17 11.51
N ASP A 123 3.76 1.72 12.69
CA ASP A 123 2.81 2.78 12.93
C ASP A 123 3.19 4.06 12.14
N CYS A 124 2.19 4.78 11.66
CA CYS A 124 2.36 6.13 11.11
C CYS A 124 2.24 7.14 12.25
N SER A 125 3.17 8.10 12.32
CA SER A 125 3.13 9.23 13.27
C SER A 125 3.11 10.60 12.58
N GLN A 126 3.49 10.64 11.29
CA GLN A 126 3.61 11.86 10.48
C GLN A 126 2.93 11.64 9.12
N PRO A 127 1.58 11.69 9.06
CA PRO A 127 0.84 11.55 7.81
C PRO A 127 1.17 12.69 6.85
N TRP A 128 1.09 12.43 5.54
CA TRP A 128 1.15 13.50 4.53
C TRP A 128 -0.20 14.23 4.43
N GLU A 129 -0.19 15.45 3.92
CA GLU A 129 -1.41 16.27 3.73
C GLU A 129 -2.44 15.59 2.81
N THR A 130 -1.97 14.74 1.89
CA THR A 130 -2.79 13.96 0.96
C THR A 130 -3.37 12.68 1.58
N CYS A 131 -3.00 12.31 2.82
CA CYS A 131 -3.51 11.11 3.48
C CYS A 131 -4.94 11.31 4.01
N PHE A 132 -5.78 10.29 3.86
CA PHE A 132 -7.17 10.29 4.29
C PHE A 132 -7.67 8.90 4.71
N CYS A 133 -6.78 8.07 5.27
CA CYS A 133 -7.15 6.71 5.68
C CYS A 133 -8.33 6.69 6.67
N THR A 134 -8.44 7.67 7.58
CA THR A 134 -9.57 7.75 8.52
C THR A 134 -10.90 8.05 7.82
N LEU A 135 -10.92 8.83 6.73
CA LEU A 135 -12.14 9.10 5.95
C LEU A 135 -12.72 7.85 5.27
N ILE A 136 -11.88 6.85 4.98
CA ILE A 136 -12.29 5.58 4.36
C ILE A 136 -12.40 4.43 5.37
N GLY A 137 -12.43 4.74 6.67
CA GLY A 137 -12.57 3.75 7.76
C GLY A 137 -11.29 3.01 8.15
N GLY A 138 -10.13 3.42 7.61
CA GLY A 138 -8.82 2.89 7.95
C GLY A 138 -8.19 3.56 9.18
N LYS A 139 -7.10 2.95 9.67
CA LYS A 139 -6.32 3.46 10.81
C LYS A 139 -4.89 3.79 10.39
N PRO A 140 -4.21 4.76 11.03
CA PRO A 140 -2.81 5.07 10.75
C PRO A 140 -1.81 4.05 11.33
N TYR A 141 -2.28 3.03 12.05
CA TYR A 141 -1.46 1.98 12.65
C TYR A 141 -2.00 0.60 12.26
N PRO A 142 -1.12 -0.40 12.05
CA PRO A 142 -1.53 -1.76 11.72
C PRO A 142 -2.28 -2.44 12.86
N SER A 143 -3.26 -3.28 12.51
CA SER A 143 -3.95 -4.19 13.44
C SER A 143 -3.98 -5.64 12.98
N GLU A 144 -3.66 -5.88 11.70
CA GLU A 144 -3.64 -7.20 11.07
C GLU A 144 -2.76 -7.18 9.81
N GLY A 145 -2.48 -8.35 9.24
CA GLY A 145 -1.83 -8.48 7.93
C GLY A 145 -0.32 -8.27 7.92
N PHE A 146 0.33 -8.43 9.07
CA PHE A 146 1.78 -8.32 9.25
C PHE A 146 2.34 -9.52 10.00
N ASP A 147 3.64 -9.79 9.83
CA ASP A 147 4.36 -10.77 10.64
C ASP A 147 4.81 -10.13 11.97
N LEU A 148 5.36 -8.92 11.91
CA LEU A 148 5.65 -8.07 13.07
C LEU A 148 5.09 -6.65 12.86
N ASN A 149 4.68 -5.96 13.93
CA ASN A 149 4.41 -4.51 13.89
C ASN A 149 5.35 -3.77 14.85
N LEU A 150 5.94 -2.68 14.36
CA LEU A 150 6.83 -1.82 15.11
C LEU A 150 6.15 -0.49 15.44
N SER A 151 6.10 -0.19 16.72
CA SER A 151 5.60 1.07 17.24
C SER A 151 6.74 1.80 17.93
N LYS A 152 7.26 2.86 17.33
CA LYS A 152 8.36 3.63 17.92
C LYS A 152 7.89 4.35 19.18
N VAL A 153 8.60 4.13 20.28
CA VAL A 153 8.35 4.78 21.57
C VAL A 153 9.70 5.22 22.13
N TRP A 154 9.86 6.52 22.35
CA TRP A 154 11.12 7.13 22.81
C TRP A 154 12.34 6.69 21.98
N ASP A 155 13.30 5.98 22.60
CA ASP A 155 14.52 5.45 21.96
C ASP A 155 14.47 3.93 21.71
N GLY A 156 13.26 3.40 21.53
CA GLY A 156 13.03 1.98 21.24
C GLY A 156 11.74 1.75 20.48
N PHE A 157 11.32 0.49 20.47
CA PHE A 157 10.15 0.02 19.77
C PHE A 157 9.36 -0.94 20.64
N ILE A 158 8.03 -0.79 20.63
CA ILE A 158 7.14 -1.88 20.97
C ILE A 158 6.99 -2.74 19.70
N VAL A 159 7.33 -4.01 19.81
CA VAL A 159 7.22 -5.02 18.77
C VAL A 159 6.04 -5.94 19.10
N GLU A 160 5.11 -6.06 18.16
CA GLU A 160 3.96 -6.97 18.26
C GLU A 160 4.10 -8.10 17.24
N ALA A 161 4.04 -9.35 17.69
CA ALA A 161 4.04 -10.50 16.80
C ALA A 161 2.62 -10.79 16.26
N GLY A 162 2.45 -10.65 14.94
CA GLY A 162 1.17 -10.82 14.24
C GLY A 162 1.01 -12.16 13.52
N SER A 163 2.09 -12.94 13.37
CA SER A 163 2.06 -14.26 12.72
C SER A 163 3.02 -15.24 13.39
N ALA A 164 2.88 -16.54 13.10
CA ALA A 164 3.82 -17.57 13.55
C ALA A 164 5.25 -17.32 13.03
N ARG A 165 5.39 -16.81 11.79
CA ARG A 165 6.69 -16.45 11.22
C ARG A 165 7.31 -15.25 11.93
N GLY A 166 6.48 -14.28 12.32
CA GLY A 166 6.90 -13.15 13.14
C GLY A 166 7.38 -13.58 14.53
N LYS A 167 6.68 -14.51 15.18
CA LYS A 167 7.15 -15.10 16.45
C LYS A 167 8.50 -15.80 16.28
N ALA A 168 8.65 -16.61 15.24
CA ALA A 168 9.91 -17.30 14.93
C ALA A 168 11.09 -16.34 14.67
N LEU A 169 10.83 -15.09 14.24
CA LEU A 169 11.87 -14.06 14.13
C LEU A 169 12.35 -13.54 15.49
N LEU A 170 11.53 -13.64 16.53
CA LEU A 170 11.81 -13.15 17.88
C LEU A 170 12.30 -14.27 18.83
N GLU A 171 12.08 -15.54 18.47
CA GLU A 171 12.55 -16.70 19.23
C GLU A 171 14.08 -16.68 19.41
N GLY A 172 14.54 -16.94 20.64
CA GLY A 172 15.97 -16.95 20.97
C GLY A 172 16.61 -15.57 21.19
N HIS A 173 15.79 -14.52 21.32
CA HIS A 173 16.20 -13.14 21.59
C HIS A 173 15.63 -12.60 22.92
N ASP A 174 15.30 -13.48 23.86
CA ASP A 174 14.67 -13.14 25.15
C ASP A 174 15.53 -12.16 26.00
N GLU A 175 16.85 -12.15 25.79
CA GLU A 175 17.78 -11.26 26.49
C GLU A 175 17.67 -9.78 26.06
N VAL A 176 17.14 -9.51 24.87
CA VAL A 176 16.94 -8.15 24.36
C VAL A 176 15.48 -7.71 24.33
N LEU A 177 14.55 -8.67 24.39
CA LEU A 177 13.11 -8.44 24.42
C LEU A 177 12.62 -8.28 25.87
N LYS A 178 12.13 -7.09 26.19
CA LYS A 178 11.62 -6.76 27.54
C LYS A 178 10.10 -6.75 27.55
N GLU A 179 9.52 -6.93 28.73
CA GLU A 179 8.09 -6.66 28.92
C GLU A 179 7.79 -5.18 28.67
N VAL A 180 6.69 -4.90 27.98
CA VAL A 180 6.23 -3.52 27.76
C VAL A 180 5.70 -2.96 29.07
N VAL A 181 6.31 -1.88 29.55
CA VAL A 181 5.83 -1.21 30.78
C VAL A 181 4.64 -0.30 30.49
N LYS A 182 3.91 0.07 31.54
CA LYS A 182 2.68 0.86 31.43
C LYS A 182 2.91 2.19 30.72
N GLU A 183 4.00 2.86 31.03
CA GLU A 183 4.34 4.18 30.47
C GLU A 183 4.59 4.10 28.95
N GLU A 184 5.19 3.01 28.47
CA GLU A 184 5.43 2.78 27.04
C GLU A 184 4.12 2.52 26.28
N ALA A 185 3.23 1.72 26.88
CA ALA A 185 1.91 1.45 26.34
C ALA A 185 1.05 2.74 26.27
N GLU A 186 1.06 3.56 27.32
CA GLU A 186 0.36 4.83 27.36
C GLU A 186 0.93 5.84 26.34
N ALA A 187 2.25 5.88 26.18
CA ALA A 187 2.91 6.71 25.17
C ALA A 187 2.51 6.31 23.73
N LEU A 188 2.42 5.00 23.46
CA LEU A 188 1.95 4.48 22.18
C LEU A 188 0.49 4.87 21.92
N ASP A 189 -0.39 4.66 22.88
CA ASP A 189 -1.81 5.01 22.75
C ASP A 189 -2.02 6.50 22.52
N LYS A 190 -1.23 7.34 23.21
CA LYS A 190 -1.22 8.79 22.98
C LYS A 190 -0.78 9.12 21.55
N MET A 191 0.33 8.56 21.07
CA MET A 191 0.84 8.80 19.71
C MET A 191 -0.18 8.39 18.64
N ARG A 192 -0.84 7.24 18.80
CA ARG A 192 -1.90 6.77 17.89
C ARG A 192 -3.08 7.73 17.86
N LYS A 193 -3.58 8.17 19.01
CA LYS A 193 -4.69 9.14 19.13
C LYS A 193 -4.34 10.48 18.49
N GLU A 194 -3.15 11.01 18.76
CA GLU A 194 -2.67 12.26 18.16
C GLU A 194 -2.58 12.14 16.64
N THR A 195 -2.11 11.01 16.11
CA THR A 195 -2.01 10.81 14.66
C THR A 195 -3.38 10.70 13.99
N VAL A 196 -4.32 9.99 14.60
CA VAL A 196 -5.72 9.96 14.14
C VAL A 196 -6.29 11.38 14.09
N SER A 197 -6.13 12.14 15.17
CA SER A 197 -6.62 13.53 15.24
C SER A 197 -5.97 14.44 14.19
N LYS A 198 -4.67 14.29 13.89
CA LYS A 198 -3.99 15.02 12.81
C LYS A 198 -4.64 14.73 11.44
N ILE A 199 -4.90 13.47 11.13
CA ILE A 199 -5.51 13.06 9.85
C ILE A 199 -6.96 13.56 9.77
N GLU A 200 -7.73 13.47 10.84
CA GLU A 200 -9.10 13.99 10.88
C GLU A 200 -9.12 15.51 10.69
N LYS A 201 -8.23 16.24 11.38
CA LYS A 201 -8.13 17.70 11.28
C LYS A 201 -7.78 18.16 9.87
N GLN A 202 -6.82 17.54 9.19
CA GLN A 202 -6.46 17.94 7.83
C GLN A 202 -7.54 17.62 6.79
N ASN A 203 -8.45 16.69 7.11
CA ASN A 203 -9.54 16.26 6.23
C ASN A 203 -10.91 16.83 6.61
N LYS A 204 -10.98 17.76 7.59
CA LYS A 204 -12.23 18.29 8.17
C LYS A 204 -13.23 18.91 7.18
N GLU A 205 -12.74 19.39 6.04
CA GLU A 205 -13.55 20.01 4.99
C GLU A 205 -14.25 18.97 4.09
N TYR A 206 -13.79 17.72 4.11
CA TYR A 206 -14.38 16.62 3.35
C TYR A 206 -15.36 15.85 4.22
N ARG A 207 -16.61 15.75 3.78
CA ARG A 207 -17.65 14.99 4.46
C ARG A 207 -18.07 13.82 3.59
N LEU A 208 -17.61 12.63 3.96
CA LEU A 208 -18.03 11.39 3.32
C LEU A 208 -19.10 10.70 4.18
N PRO A 209 -20.17 10.17 3.58
CA PRO A 209 -21.14 9.37 4.32
C PRO A 209 -20.51 8.06 4.78
N ALA A 210 -21.03 7.49 5.86
CA ALA A 210 -20.59 6.18 6.35
C ALA A 210 -20.82 5.08 5.29
N ASP A 211 -21.92 5.17 4.55
CA ASP A 211 -22.25 4.25 3.45
C ASP A 211 -21.76 4.80 2.11
N LEU A 212 -20.50 4.51 1.79
CA LEU A 212 -19.92 4.83 0.50
C LEU A 212 -20.54 4.02 -0.65
N GLN A 213 -21.13 2.84 -0.40
CA GLN A 213 -21.77 2.05 -1.45
C GLN A 213 -23.01 2.75 -1.99
N LYS A 214 -23.83 3.28 -1.08
CA LYS A 214 -25.02 4.06 -1.42
C LYS A 214 -24.66 5.35 -2.16
N LEU A 215 -23.60 6.05 -1.73
CA LEU A 215 -23.08 7.22 -2.44
C LEU A 215 -22.74 6.87 -3.89
N MET A 216 -21.95 5.81 -4.09
CA MET A 216 -21.55 5.40 -5.44
C MET A 216 -22.75 4.99 -6.29
N ALA A 217 -23.71 4.23 -5.75
CA ALA A 217 -24.90 3.80 -6.49
C ALA A 217 -25.73 4.98 -7.04
N GLY A 218 -25.85 6.08 -6.29
CA GLY A 218 -26.58 7.27 -6.71
C GLY A 218 -25.79 8.24 -7.60
N SER A 219 -24.50 8.01 -7.80
CA SER A 219 -23.59 8.99 -8.40
C SER A 219 -23.36 8.83 -9.90
N TRP A 220 -23.88 7.78 -10.55
CA TRP A 220 -23.44 7.38 -11.89
C TRP A 220 -23.54 8.48 -12.97
N GLU A 221 -24.65 9.23 -12.96
CA GLU A 221 -24.95 10.31 -13.91
C GLU A 221 -24.51 11.71 -13.41
N SER A 222 -23.75 11.79 -12.31
CA SER A 222 -23.34 13.08 -11.73
C SER A 222 -22.37 13.85 -12.64
N ASP A 223 -22.62 15.14 -12.84
CA ASP A 223 -21.70 16.03 -13.57
C ASP A 223 -20.36 16.25 -12.86
N VAL A 224 -20.26 15.90 -11.57
CA VAL A 224 -19.00 15.90 -10.80
C VAL A 224 -17.91 15.12 -11.54
N TRP A 225 -18.25 14.03 -12.25
CA TRP A 225 -17.28 13.26 -13.02
C TRP A 225 -16.65 14.07 -14.15
N LYS A 226 -17.43 14.92 -14.82
CA LYS A 226 -16.91 15.80 -15.87
C LYS A 226 -16.00 16.85 -15.23
N VAL A 227 -16.52 17.59 -14.26
CA VAL A 227 -15.82 18.67 -13.55
C VAL A 227 -14.45 18.23 -13.01
N HIS A 228 -14.41 17.13 -12.24
CA HIS A 228 -13.16 16.67 -11.62
C HIS A 228 -12.20 15.97 -12.60
N SER A 229 -12.66 15.65 -13.81
CA SER A 229 -11.81 15.06 -14.86
C SER A 229 -11.22 16.09 -15.82
N GLU A 230 -11.66 17.36 -15.78
CA GLU A 230 -11.26 18.40 -16.74
C GLU A 230 -9.75 18.62 -16.82
N THR A 231 -9.05 18.54 -15.69
CA THR A 231 -7.59 18.73 -15.63
C THR A 231 -6.81 17.41 -15.79
N CYS A 232 -7.49 16.29 -16.01
CA CYS A 232 -6.83 14.99 -16.14
C CYS A 232 -6.08 14.90 -17.47
N VAL A 233 -4.77 14.68 -17.40
CA VAL A 233 -3.89 14.49 -18.57
C VAL A 233 -3.66 13.01 -18.91
N GLU A 234 -4.50 12.12 -18.39
CA GLU A 234 -4.48 10.68 -18.68
C GLU A 234 -3.13 9.97 -18.47
N CYS A 235 -2.25 10.48 -17.61
CA CYS A 235 -0.91 9.92 -17.42
C CYS A 235 -0.86 8.57 -16.68
N GLY A 236 -1.97 8.16 -16.04
CA GLY A 236 -2.04 6.90 -15.29
C GLY A 236 -1.35 6.90 -13.93
N ALA A 237 -0.78 8.03 -13.48
CA ALA A 237 -0.08 8.13 -12.18
C ALA A 237 -0.95 7.64 -10.99
N CYS A 238 -2.25 7.96 -11.02
CA CYS A 238 -3.19 7.51 -9.99
C CYS A 238 -3.42 5.99 -9.98
N ASN A 239 -3.21 5.29 -11.10
CA ASN A 239 -3.28 3.84 -11.19
C ASN A 239 -1.95 3.21 -10.76
N HIS A 240 -0.83 3.70 -11.29
CA HIS A 240 0.49 3.14 -11.06
C HIS A 240 0.94 3.29 -9.60
N ALA A 241 0.71 4.45 -8.99
CA ALA A 241 1.03 4.67 -7.59
C ALA A 241 0.03 4.03 -6.61
N CYS A 242 -1.15 3.58 -7.07
CA CYS A 242 -2.16 2.99 -6.18
C CYS A 242 -1.75 1.57 -5.77
N PRO A 243 -1.74 1.26 -4.45
CA PRO A 243 -1.28 -0.04 -3.96
C PRO A 243 -2.26 -1.19 -4.29
N THR A 244 -3.52 -0.89 -4.60
CA THR A 244 -4.57 -1.88 -4.87
C THR A 244 -4.93 -2.01 -6.36
N CYS A 245 -4.33 -1.21 -7.25
CA CYS A 245 -4.53 -1.38 -8.69
C CYS A 245 -3.75 -2.59 -9.19
N HIS A 246 -4.40 -3.44 -9.97
CA HIS A 246 -3.88 -4.74 -10.42
C HIS A 246 -4.23 -5.02 -11.89
N CYS A 247 -4.50 -3.96 -12.66
CA CYS A 247 -4.73 -4.08 -14.09
C CYS A 247 -3.38 -4.22 -14.82
N TYR A 248 -3.31 -5.10 -15.80
CA TYR A 248 -2.12 -5.31 -16.61
C TYR A 248 -2.49 -5.67 -18.04
N PHE A 249 -1.53 -5.51 -18.93
CA PHE A 249 -1.59 -5.95 -20.32
C PHE A 249 -0.49 -6.98 -20.59
N LEU A 250 -0.75 -7.88 -21.54
CA LEU A 250 0.21 -8.88 -21.99
C LEU A 250 0.68 -8.51 -23.39
N ASP A 251 1.99 -8.43 -23.57
CA ASP A 251 2.62 -8.14 -24.85
C ASP A 251 3.51 -9.31 -25.27
N ASP A 252 3.52 -9.61 -26.57
CA ASP A 252 4.30 -10.71 -27.15
C ASP A 252 5.50 -10.13 -27.87
N VAL A 253 6.69 -10.32 -27.30
CA VAL A 253 7.94 -9.82 -27.86
C VAL A 253 8.68 -10.98 -28.51
N THR A 254 8.59 -11.07 -29.83
CA THR A 254 9.39 -12.01 -30.61
C THR A 254 10.65 -11.31 -31.10
N ARG A 255 11.77 -11.45 -30.37
CA ARG A 255 13.10 -11.08 -30.89
C ARG A 255 13.77 -12.31 -31.48
N LYS A 256 14.47 -13.08 -30.64
CA LYS A 256 15.12 -14.35 -31.00
C LYS A 256 14.36 -15.57 -30.50
N GLU A 257 13.70 -15.42 -29.36
CA GLU A 257 12.81 -16.39 -28.72
C GLU A 257 11.48 -15.70 -28.41
N PHE A 258 10.41 -16.48 -28.26
CA PHE A 258 9.11 -15.97 -27.86
C PHE A 258 9.14 -15.61 -26.38
N VAL A 259 8.86 -14.34 -26.08
CA VAL A 259 8.75 -13.85 -24.70
C VAL A 259 7.39 -13.17 -24.52
N LYS A 260 6.68 -13.54 -23.46
CA LYS A 260 5.47 -12.82 -23.04
C LYS A 260 5.82 -11.88 -21.89
N LEU A 261 5.55 -10.60 -22.08
CA LEU A 261 5.72 -9.57 -21.07
C LEU A 261 4.37 -9.18 -20.48
N ARG A 262 4.34 -9.03 -19.17
CA ARG A 262 3.25 -8.45 -18.40
C ARG A 262 3.66 -7.06 -17.95
N GLY A 263 2.96 -6.04 -18.44
CA GLY A 263 3.14 -4.65 -18.05
C GLY A 263 1.94 -4.11 -17.27
N TRP A 264 2.16 -3.23 -16.30
CA TRP A 264 1.05 -2.52 -15.65
C TRP A 264 0.25 -1.70 -16.66
N ASP A 265 -1.07 -1.73 -16.49
CA ASP A 265 -1.99 -0.97 -17.32
C ASP A 265 -2.90 -0.10 -16.44
N ALA A 266 -3.51 0.92 -17.03
CA ALA A 266 -4.34 1.89 -16.34
C ALA A 266 -5.70 2.02 -17.01
N CYS A 267 -6.76 1.82 -16.22
CA CYS A 267 -8.15 2.02 -16.68
C CYS A 267 -8.48 3.44 -17.14
N GLN A 268 -7.56 4.39 -16.94
CA GLN A 268 -7.67 5.77 -17.42
C GLN A 268 -7.22 5.93 -18.88
N TYR A 269 -6.38 5.03 -19.39
CA TYR A 269 -5.92 5.10 -20.77
C TYR A 269 -7.09 4.80 -21.72
N SER A 270 -7.18 5.58 -22.80
CA SER A 270 -8.20 5.40 -23.85
C SER A 270 -8.17 4.00 -24.47
N GLY A 271 -6.98 3.41 -24.59
CA GLY A 271 -6.76 2.06 -25.13
C GLY A 271 -7.18 0.91 -24.21
N TYR A 272 -7.33 1.14 -22.90
CA TYR A 272 -7.48 0.08 -21.89
C TYR A 272 -8.63 -0.90 -22.16
N ALA A 273 -9.76 -0.39 -22.63
CA ALA A 273 -10.98 -1.17 -22.84
C ALA A 273 -11.41 -1.23 -24.31
N VAL A 274 -10.49 -0.94 -25.23
CA VAL A 274 -10.74 -1.07 -26.67
C VAL A 274 -10.85 -2.56 -27.01
N THR A 275 -11.94 -2.92 -27.65
CA THR A 275 -12.21 -4.28 -28.13
C THR A 275 -11.65 -4.46 -29.55
N ALA A 276 -11.55 -5.71 -30.02
CA ALA A 276 -11.02 -6.01 -31.35
C ALA A 276 -11.74 -5.28 -32.51
N GLY A 277 -13.01 -4.91 -32.34
CA GLY A 277 -13.76 -4.10 -33.30
C GLY A 277 -13.51 -2.59 -33.24
N GLY A 278 -12.56 -2.12 -32.42
CA GLY A 278 -12.23 -0.70 -32.22
C GLY A 278 -13.18 0.05 -31.27
N GLY A 279 -14.29 -0.57 -30.86
CA GLY A 279 -15.23 0.01 -29.89
C GLY A 279 -14.71 -0.04 -28.46
N THR A 280 -15.12 0.91 -27.64
CA THR A 280 -14.85 0.96 -26.19
C THR A 280 -16.13 1.30 -25.43
N PRO A 281 -16.39 0.68 -24.26
CA PRO A 281 -17.57 1.02 -23.44
C PRO A 281 -17.43 2.37 -22.72
N ARG A 282 -16.25 3.00 -22.76
CA ARG A 282 -15.94 4.27 -22.06
C ARG A 282 -15.13 5.20 -22.97
N PRO A 283 -15.72 5.69 -24.08
CA PRO A 283 -15.03 6.56 -25.02
C PRO A 283 -14.57 7.88 -24.40
N HIS A 284 -15.31 8.43 -23.43
CA HIS A 284 -14.98 9.73 -22.85
C HIS A 284 -14.14 9.61 -21.57
N LEU A 285 -13.28 10.62 -21.34
CA LEU A 285 -12.39 10.69 -20.18
C LEU A 285 -13.14 10.62 -18.85
N TYR A 286 -14.24 11.37 -18.72
CA TYR A 286 -15.03 11.38 -17.48
C TYR A 286 -15.64 9.99 -17.16
N GLU A 287 -15.88 9.14 -18.17
CA GLU A 287 -16.40 7.78 -17.96
C GLU A 287 -15.31 6.84 -17.43
N ARG A 288 -14.08 6.97 -17.94
CA ARG A 288 -12.90 6.26 -17.42
C ARG A 288 -12.55 6.74 -16.01
N PHE A 289 -12.66 8.04 -15.78
CA PHE A 289 -12.50 8.65 -14.47
C PHE A 289 -13.52 8.11 -13.48
N ARG A 290 -14.82 8.16 -13.79
CA ARG A 290 -15.89 7.53 -13.00
C ARG A 290 -15.59 6.06 -12.71
N ASN A 291 -15.21 5.28 -13.72
CA ASN A 291 -14.91 3.85 -13.58
C ASN A 291 -13.84 3.58 -12.52
N ARG A 292 -12.81 4.44 -12.41
CA ARG A 292 -11.80 4.31 -11.35
C ARG A 292 -12.43 4.41 -9.95
N TYR A 293 -13.30 5.38 -9.71
CA TYR A 293 -13.92 5.58 -8.39
C TYR A 293 -14.88 4.44 -8.07
N PHE A 294 -15.70 4.03 -9.04
CA PHE A 294 -16.57 2.86 -8.92
C PHE A 294 -15.79 1.58 -8.64
N CYS A 295 -14.68 1.34 -9.34
CA CYS A 295 -13.82 0.20 -9.05
C CYS A 295 -13.30 0.24 -7.61
N LYS A 296 -12.79 1.40 -7.15
CA LYS A 296 -12.17 1.52 -5.83
C LYS A 296 -13.14 1.51 -4.68
N ILE A 297 -14.37 1.97 -4.86
CA ILE A 297 -15.33 2.10 -3.77
C ILE A 297 -16.42 1.05 -3.87
N LYS A 298 -16.99 0.81 -5.06
CA LYS A 298 -18.14 -0.08 -5.26
C LYS A 298 -17.75 -1.49 -5.68
N TYR A 299 -17.14 -1.67 -6.85
CA TYR A 299 -16.98 -3.01 -7.44
C TYR A 299 -16.05 -3.90 -6.64
N LEU A 300 -14.94 -3.39 -6.11
CA LEU A 300 -14.06 -4.19 -5.26
C LEU A 300 -14.72 -4.54 -3.92
N PHE A 301 -15.62 -3.69 -3.42
CA PHE A 301 -16.39 -4.02 -2.22
C PHE A 301 -17.41 -5.12 -2.51
N GLU A 302 -18.12 -5.06 -3.63
CA GLU A 302 -19.08 -6.10 -4.04
C GLU A 302 -18.40 -7.46 -4.28
N ASN A 303 -17.21 -7.47 -4.87
CA ASN A 303 -16.50 -8.71 -5.21
C ASN A 303 -15.68 -9.27 -4.04
N TYR A 304 -15.02 -8.42 -3.24
CA TYR A 304 -14.05 -8.84 -2.22
C TYR A 304 -14.44 -8.44 -0.78
N ASN A 305 -15.63 -7.86 -0.59
CA ASN A 305 -16.10 -7.31 0.69
C ASN A 305 -15.10 -6.34 1.35
N ARG A 306 -14.36 -5.60 0.52
CA ARG A 306 -13.31 -4.65 0.96
C ARG A 306 -13.27 -3.44 0.04
N LEU A 307 -13.10 -2.25 0.62
CA LEU A 307 -12.85 -1.04 -0.16
C LEU A 307 -11.50 -1.15 -0.87
N GLY A 308 -11.50 -0.87 -2.18
CA GLY A 308 -10.30 -0.77 -2.98
C GLY A 308 -9.44 0.46 -2.67
N CYS A 309 -9.97 1.48 -2.00
CA CYS A 309 -9.22 2.65 -1.56
C CYS A 309 -8.70 2.47 -0.12
N THR A 310 -7.40 2.62 0.10
CA THR A 310 -6.78 2.56 1.44
C THR A 310 -6.54 3.93 2.07
N GLY A 311 -6.98 5.01 1.40
CA GLY A 311 -6.80 6.40 1.86
C GLY A 311 -5.33 6.83 1.96
N CYS A 312 -4.43 6.13 1.27
CA CYS A 312 -3.00 6.43 1.34
C CYS A 312 -2.61 7.76 0.68
N GLY A 313 -3.44 8.35 -0.19
CA GLY A 313 -3.13 9.63 -0.84
C GLY A 313 -2.14 9.57 -2.00
N ARG A 314 -1.57 8.41 -2.36
CA ARG A 314 -0.59 8.29 -3.46
C ARG A 314 -1.11 8.84 -4.79
N CYS A 315 -2.39 8.63 -5.06
CA CYS A 315 -3.03 9.09 -6.28
C CYS A 315 -3.25 10.60 -6.35
N ILE A 316 -3.28 11.28 -5.20
CA ILE A 316 -3.42 12.74 -5.12
C ILE A 316 -2.04 13.36 -5.27
N GLU A 317 -1.06 12.85 -4.51
CA GLU A 317 0.34 13.31 -4.56
C GLU A 317 0.95 13.24 -5.96
N GLY A 318 0.78 12.12 -6.65
CA GLY A 318 1.33 11.92 -7.99
C GLY A 318 0.51 12.53 -9.13
N CYS A 319 -0.59 13.23 -8.83
CA CYS A 319 -1.51 13.71 -9.86
C CYS A 319 -0.99 14.98 -10.56
N GLN A 320 -0.63 14.87 -11.83
CA GLN A 320 -0.21 16.02 -12.66
C GLN A 320 -1.35 17.02 -12.89
N GLY A 321 -2.60 16.54 -12.93
CA GLY A 321 -3.80 17.38 -13.04
C GLY A 321 -4.27 18.00 -11.72
N ARG A 322 -3.56 17.77 -10.60
CA ARG A 322 -3.95 18.21 -9.24
C ARG A 322 -5.35 17.77 -8.81
N ILE A 323 -5.78 16.59 -9.24
CA ILE A 323 -7.08 16.03 -8.90
C ILE A 323 -7.03 15.42 -7.50
N ASP A 324 -7.95 15.85 -6.65
CA ASP A 324 -8.10 15.33 -5.29
C ASP A 324 -9.30 14.37 -5.20
N MET A 325 -9.02 13.10 -4.90
CA MET A 325 -10.05 12.07 -4.72
C MET A 325 -11.03 12.40 -3.59
N ARG A 326 -10.57 13.10 -2.55
CA ARG A 326 -11.41 13.51 -1.41
C ARG A 326 -12.42 14.56 -1.86
N ALA A 327 -11.99 15.52 -2.68
CA ALA A 327 -12.85 16.56 -3.22
C ALA A 327 -13.92 15.98 -4.15
N ALA A 328 -13.52 15.11 -5.07
CA ALA A 328 -14.47 14.43 -5.97
C ALA A 328 -15.52 13.63 -5.19
N LEU A 329 -15.11 12.82 -4.21
CA LEU A 329 -16.05 12.05 -3.38
C LEU A 329 -16.95 12.94 -2.52
N ASN A 330 -16.42 14.05 -1.99
CA ASN A 330 -17.18 15.01 -1.20
C ASN A 330 -18.25 15.72 -2.04
N ASP A 331 -17.92 16.11 -3.27
CA ASP A 331 -18.88 16.82 -4.13
C ASP A 331 -20.02 15.93 -4.62
N LEU A 332 -19.85 14.60 -4.66
CA LEU A 332 -20.95 13.66 -4.90
C LEU A 332 -22.01 13.62 -3.80
N THR A 333 -21.71 14.18 -2.62
CA THR A 333 -22.64 14.21 -1.49
C THR A 333 -23.60 15.40 -1.51
N LYS A 334 -23.37 16.35 -2.42
CA LYS A 334 -24.14 17.59 -2.58
C LYS A 334 -25.25 17.39 -3.61
#